data_AF-A0A925TU97-F1
#
_entry.id   AF-A0A925TU97-F1
#
_cell.length_a   1.000
_cell.length_b   1.000
_cell.length_c   1.000
_cell.angle_alpha   90.00
_cell.angle_beta   90.00
_cell.angle_gamma   90.00
#
_symmetry.space_group_name_H-M   'P 1'
#
loop_
_entity.id
_entity.type
_entity.pdbx_description
1 polymer ?
#
loop_
_entity_poly.entity_id
_entity_poly.type
_entity_poly.pdbx_seq_one_letter_code
_entity_poly.pdbx_strand_id
1 'polypeptide(L)'
;MITEQQIPDILGTEYPALNAEFEKLARISSAYTTVQCFTDYTRNLLIRGNIEAAKKCFVTAEKLLQSGSNIIKNAVSNIFLFSISQFMDTSKANHEIMMQ
;
A
#
# COMPACT_ATOMS: atom_id res chain seq x y z
N MET A 1 1.19 11.33 -16.36
CA MET A 1 1.83 11.54 -15.04
C MET A 1 0.72 11.48 -14.01
N ILE A 2 0.78 10.53 -13.07
CA ILE A 2 -0.25 10.44 -12.02
C ILE A 2 0.04 11.54 -10.99
N THR A 3 -0.98 12.30 -10.60
CA THR A 3 -0.89 13.38 -9.60
C THR A 3 -1.62 12.99 -8.32
N GLU A 4 -1.31 13.67 -7.22
CA GLU A 4 -1.82 13.33 -5.88
C GLU A 4 -3.35 13.39 -5.79
N GLN A 5 -3.97 14.25 -6.60
CA GLN A 5 -5.42 14.39 -6.69
C GLN A 5 -6.10 13.20 -7.37
N GLN A 6 -5.35 12.40 -8.15
CA GLN A 6 -5.89 11.26 -8.88
C GLN A 6 -5.67 9.91 -8.18
N ILE A 7 -4.78 9.85 -7.18
CA ILE A 7 -4.57 8.60 -6.43
C ILE A 7 -5.84 8.09 -5.73
N PRO A 8 -6.60 8.93 -4.99
CA PRO A 8 -7.80 8.46 -4.30
C PRO A 8 -8.82 7.87 -5.27
N ASP A 9 -8.96 8.51 -6.45
CA ASP A 9 -9.89 8.12 -7.49
C ASP A 9 -9.50 6.79 -8.16
N ILE A 10 -8.21 6.62 -8.48
CA ILE A 10 -7.66 5.39 -9.05
C ILE A 10 -7.78 4.22 -8.07
N LEU A 11 -7.42 4.43 -6.80
CA LEU A 11 -7.48 3.38 -5.79
C LEU A 11 -8.91 3.04 -5.37
N GLY A 12 -9.80 4.03 -5.32
CA GLY A 12 -11.23 3.81 -5.04
C GLY A 12 -11.92 3.04 -6.17
N THR A 13 -11.53 3.30 -7.43
CA THR A 13 -12.03 2.56 -8.61
C THR A 13 -11.53 1.11 -8.62
N GLU A 14 -10.24 0.89 -8.36
CA GLU A 14 -9.64 -0.44 -8.37
C GLU A 14 -10.03 -1.28 -7.14
N TYR A 15 -10.26 -0.62 -6.00
CA TYR A 15 -10.52 -1.27 -4.72
C TYR A 15 -11.67 -0.56 -3.98
N PRO A 16 -12.94 -0.88 -4.29
CA PRO A 16 -14.09 -0.20 -3.71
C PRO A 16 -14.19 -0.34 -2.18
N ALA A 17 -13.54 -1.35 -1.59
CA ALA A 17 -13.41 -1.50 -0.14
C ALA A 17 -12.60 -0.37 0.53
N LEU A 18 -11.70 0.30 -0.21
CA LEU A 18 -10.95 1.45 0.29
C LEU A 18 -11.79 2.73 0.30
N ASN A 19 -12.89 2.77 -0.45
CA ASN A 19 -13.71 3.98 -0.58
C ASN A 19 -14.32 4.39 0.78
N ALA A 20 -14.73 3.40 1.59
CA ALA A 20 -15.24 3.64 2.94
C ALA A 20 -14.17 4.20 3.91
N GLU A 21 -12.91 3.81 3.72
CA GLU A 21 -11.79 4.33 4.50
C GLU A 21 -11.38 5.73 4.02
N PHE A 22 -11.49 6.01 2.71
CA PHE A 22 -11.24 7.34 2.14
C PHE A 22 -12.29 8.38 2.55
N GLU A 23 -13.58 8.01 2.64
CA GLU A 23 -14.63 8.90 3.14
C GLU A 23 -14.37 9.35 4.60
N LYS A 24 -13.72 8.51 5.40
CA LYS A 24 -13.34 8.82 6.78
C LYS A 24 -12.19 9.83 6.89
N LEU A 25 -11.39 9.96 5.82
CA LEU A 25 -10.16 10.78 5.76
C LEU A 25 -10.36 12.11 5.02
N ALA A 26 -11.59 12.42 4.59
CA ALA A 26 -11.99 13.44 3.60
C ALA A 26 -11.65 14.92 3.91
N ARG A 27 -10.79 15.23 4.88
CA ARG A 27 -10.32 16.61 5.13
C ARG A 27 -8.83 16.84 4.91
N ILE A 28 -8.00 15.80 4.79
CA ILE A 28 -6.54 15.93 4.59
C ILE A 28 -6.00 14.74 3.77
N SER A 29 -6.53 14.52 2.56
CA SER A 29 -6.00 13.46 1.66
C SER A 29 -4.76 13.93 0.93
N SER A 30 -3.62 13.94 1.62
CA SER A 30 -2.30 13.99 0.99
C SER A 30 -1.96 12.62 0.38
N ALA A 31 -1.12 12.58 -0.66
CA ALA A 31 -0.64 11.32 -1.22
C ALA A 31 -0.04 10.37 -0.17
N TYR A 32 0.55 10.90 0.90
CA TYR A 32 1.08 10.10 2.02
C TYR A 32 -0.03 9.36 2.79
N THR A 33 -1.14 10.02 3.11
CA THR A 33 -2.29 9.39 3.80
C THR A 33 -2.91 8.30 2.93
N THR A 34 -3.05 8.57 1.63
CA THR A 34 -3.62 7.61 0.68
C THR A 34 -2.72 6.38 0.52
N VAL A 35 -1.40 6.59 0.40
CA VAL A 35 -0.43 5.49 0.34
C VAL A 35 -0.37 4.72 1.66
N GLN A 36 -0.54 5.38 2.81
CA GLN A 36 -0.65 4.73 4.10
C GLN A 36 -1.84 3.76 4.13
N CYS A 37 -3.04 4.21 3.75
CA CYS A 37 -4.22 3.35 3.66
C CYS A 37 -4.01 2.16 2.70
N PHE A 38 -3.40 2.41 1.54
CA PHE A 38 -3.03 1.36 0.59
C PHE A 38 -2.06 0.32 1.18
N THR A 39 -1.11 0.79 2.00
CA THR A 39 -0.13 -0.05 2.70
C THR A 39 -0.81 -0.92 3.74
N ASP A 40 -1.69 -0.35 4.56
CA ASP A 40 -2.44 -1.07 5.59
C ASP A 40 -3.38 -2.12 4.99
N TYR A 41 -4.02 -1.81 3.87
CA TYR A 41 -4.81 -2.77 3.11
C TYR A 41 -3.96 -3.95 2.62
N THR A 42 -2.80 -3.65 2.01
CA THR A 42 -1.89 -4.69 1.52
C THR A 42 -1.37 -5.57 2.65
N ARG A 43 -1.04 -4.99 3.79
CA ARG A 43 -0.62 -5.73 4.99
C ARG A 43 -1.73 -6.66 5.48
N ASN A 44 -2.97 -6.20 5.52
CA ASN A 44 -4.12 -7.02 5.89
C ASN A 44 -4.31 -8.22 4.95
N LEU A 45 -4.10 -8.04 3.64
CA LEU A 45 -4.16 -9.14 2.68
C LEU A 45 -3.07 -10.18 2.94
N LEU A 46 -1.84 -9.72 3.22
CA LEU A 46 -0.72 -10.61 3.56
C LEU A 46 -0.99 -11.39 4.86
N ILE A 47 -1.48 -10.72 5.91
CA ILE A 47 -1.84 -11.37 7.18
C ILE A 47 -2.94 -12.43 6.99
N ARG A 48 -3.91 -12.15 6.12
CA ARG A 48 -5.02 -13.07 5.81
C ARG A 48 -4.62 -14.20 4.85
N GLY A 49 -3.36 -14.24 4.39
CA GLY A 49 -2.88 -15.24 3.42
C GLY A 49 -3.43 -15.05 2.01
N ASN A 50 -4.05 -13.91 1.70
CA ASN A 50 -4.56 -13.63 0.35
C ASN A 50 -3.44 -13.08 -0.55
N ILE A 51 -2.52 -13.98 -0.91
CA ILE A 51 -1.30 -13.64 -1.65
C ILE A 51 -1.61 -13.17 -3.08
N GLU A 52 -2.66 -13.69 -3.71
CA GLU A 52 -3.05 -13.27 -5.07
C GLU A 52 -3.50 -11.81 -5.11
N ALA A 53 -4.30 -11.37 -4.13
CA ALA A 53 -4.68 -9.97 -4.02
C ALA A 53 -3.48 -9.10 -3.66
N ALA A 54 -2.62 -9.55 -2.73
CA ALA A 54 -1.41 -8.81 -2.37
C ALA A 54 -0.47 -8.60 -3.57
N LYS A 55 -0.30 -9.62 -4.44
CA LYS A 55 0.45 -9.50 -5.70
C LYS A 55 -0.08 -8.38 -6.59
N LYS A 56 -1.39 -8.22 -6.70
CA LYS A 56 -2.00 -7.12 -7.47
C LYS A 56 -1.63 -5.77 -6.86
N CYS A 57 -1.63 -5.64 -5.54
CA CYS A 57 -1.17 -4.43 -4.85
C CYS A 57 0.29 -4.13 -5.16
N PHE A 58 1.19 -5.12 -5.20
CA PHE A 58 2.59 -4.90 -5.59
C PHE A 58 2.73 -4.39 -7.04
N VAL A 59 1.95 -4.92 -7.98
CA VAL A 59 1.93 -4.42 -9.36
C VAL A 59 1.44 -2.97 -9.41
N THR A 60 0.42 -2.62 -8.64
CA THR A 60 -0.04 -1.22 -8.53
C THR A 60 1.04 -0.32 -7.93
N ALA A 61 1.74 -0.78 -6.89
CA ALA A 61 2.85 -0.03 -6.27
C ALA A 61 3.99 0.22 -7.26
N GLU A 62 4.35 -0.78 -8.06
CA GLU A 62 5.36 -0.66 -9.11
C GLU A 62 4.96 0.40 -10.16
N LYS A 63 3.71 0.36 -10.63
CA LYS A 63 3.19 1.39 -11.56
C LYS A 63 3.26 2.79 -10.98
N LEU A 64 2.97 2.96 -9.68
CA LEU A 64 3.07 4.25 -8.98
C LEU A 64 4.53 4.73 -8.88
N LEU A 65 5.48 3.82 -8.65
CA LEU A 65 6.92 4.14 -8.63
C LEU A 65 7.46 4.51 -10.03
N GLN A 66 6.97 3.87 -11.08
CA GLN A 66 7.39 4.16 -12.45
C GLN A 66 6.76 5.46 -12.96
N SER A 67 5.44 5.62 -12.80
CA SER A 67 4.64 6.65 -13.50
C SER A 67 4.08 7.77 -12.62
N GLY A 68 4.28 7.71 -11.30
CA GLY A 68 3.84 8.73 -10.35
C GLY A 68 4.71 9.99 -10.35
N SER A 69 4.18 11.09 -9.80
CA SER A 69 4.98 12.27 -9.48
C SER A 69 6.04 11.98 -8.42
N ASN A 70 7.05 12.84 -8.26
CA ASN A 70 8.08 12.66 -7.22
C ASN A 70 7.49 12.49 -5.82
N ILE A 71 6.37 13.15 -5.53
CA ILE A 71 5.69 13.06 -4.24
C ILE A 71 5.09 11.66 -4.05
N ILE A 72 4.46 11.10 -5.09
CA ILE A 72 3.89 9.75 -5.09
C ILE A 72 5.00 8.71 -4.95
N LYS A 73 6.07 8.84 -5.75
CA LYS A 73 7.22 7.95 -5.67
C LYS A 73 7.82 7.97 -4.27
N ASN A 74 7.96 9.15 -3.68
CA ASN A 74 8.46 9.31 -2.32
C ASN A 74 7.52 8.69 -1.27
N ALA A 75 6.20 8.88 -1.40
CA ALA A 75 5.22 8.27 -0.51
C ALA A 75 5.25 6.74 -0.61
N VAL A 76 5.27 6.17 -1.82
CA VAL A 76 5.32 4.71 -2.02
C VAL A 76 6.63 4.13 -1.49
N SER A 77 7.77 4.77 -1.73
CA SER A 77 9.05 4.28 -1.22
C SER A 77 9.13 4.33 0.31
N ASN A 78 8.76 5.44 0.93
CA ASN A 78 8.95 5.61 2.37
C ASN A 78 7.87 4.97 3.23
N ILE A 79 6.65 4.84 2.71
CA ILE A 79 5.54 4.26 3.46
C ILE A 79 5.34 2.81 3.05
N PHE A 80 5.02 2.57 1.79
CA PHE A 80 4.64 1.24 1.32
C PHE A 80 5.82 0.27 1.34
N LEU A 81 6.91 0.56 0.63
CA LEU A 81 8.05 -0.36 0.55
C LEU A 81 8.71 -0.59 1.91
N PHE A 82 8.89 0.47 2.71
CA PHE A 82 9.44 0.36 4.06
C PHE A 82 8.58 -0.54 4.96
N SER A 83 7.29 -0.25 5.07
CA SER A 83 6.37 -0.96 5.97
C SER A 83 6.19 -2.43 5.57
N ILE A 84 6.11 -2.71 4.27
CA ILE A 84 5.96 -4.07 3.76
C ILE A 84 7.27 -4.86 3.89
N SER A 85 8.44 -4.25 3.64
CA SER A 85 9.74 -4.90 3.87
C SER A 85 9.90 -5.31 5.34
N GLN A 86 9.61 -4.38 6.27
CA GLN A 86 9.63 -4.66 7.71
C GLN A 86 8.69 -5.82 8.08
N PHE A 87 7.48 -5.87 7.49
CA PHE A 87 6.54 -6.96 7.71
C PHE A 87 7.08 -8.31 7.19
N MET A 88 7.71 -8.33 6.02
CA MET A 88 8.27 -9.56 5.44
C MET A 88 9.49 -10.05 6.22
N ASP A 89 10.37 -9.17 6.68
CA ASP A 89 11.56 -9.55 7.45
C ASP A 89 11.19 -10.05 8.86
N THR A 90 10.21 -9.42 9.53
CA THR A 90 9.68 -9.93 10.80
C THR A 90 8.96 -11.27 10.64
N SER A 91 8.31 -11.51 9.51
CA SER A 91 7.69 -12.81 9.20
C SER A 91 8.72 -13.92 8.98
N LYS A 92 9.90 -13.61 8.41
CA LYS A 92 11.02 -14.56 8.29
C LYS A 92 11.63 -14.89 9.66
N ALA A 93 11.83 -13.87 10.50
CA ALA A 93 12.38 -14.04 11.84
C ALA A 93 11.54 -14.99 12.72
N ASN A 94 10.21 -15.00 12.57
CA ASN A 94 9.34 -15.95 13.29
C ASN A 94 9.41 -17.40 12.76
N HIS A 95 9.86 -17.64 11.53
CA HIS A 95 10.02 -18.99 10.99
C HIS A 95 11.33 -19.65 11.49
N GLU A 96 12.36 -18.86 11.79
CA GLU A 96 13.64 -19.36 12.32
C GLU A 96 13.58 -19.75 13.81
N ILE A 97 12.65 -19.17 14.59
CA ILE A 97 12.49 -19.47 16.03
C ILE A 97 11.66 -20.76 16.28
N MET A 98 10.95 -21.27 15.27
CA MET A 98 10.18 -22.52 15.37
C MET A 98 10.96 -23.77 14.93
N MET A 99 12.22 -23.62 14.49
CA MET A 99 13.12 -24.74 14.13
C MET A 99 14.30 -24.92 15.09
N GLN A 100 14.25 -24.32 16.29
CA GLN A 100 15.24 -24.54 17.36
C GLN A 100 14.61 -25.24 18.57
#